data_AF-A0A960XB58-F1
#
_entry.id   AF-A0A960XB58-F1
#
_cell.length_a   1.000
_cell.length_b   1.000
_cell.length_c   1.000
_cell.angle_alpha   90.00
_cell.angle_beta   90.00
_cell.angle_gamma   90.00
#
_symmetry.space_group_name_H-M   'P 1'
#
loop_
_entity.id
_entity.type
_entity.pdbx_description
1 polymer ?
#
loop_
_entity_poly.entity_id
_entity_poly.type
_entity_poly.pdbx_seq_one_letter_code
_entity_poly.pdbx_strand_id
1 'polypeptide(L)'
;MKIALRGYGKMGKEVHQAALEKGHEVLVGLENDSDVLIDFTGPNAVVETAKALKNKPIPWVLGTTGWDPDHVLPLVQEGNIPLLYGPNFSLGVAIFSRLAKHGAKMMAGEFVFSGVETHHTEKKDVPSGTAKKLMGEIEGLSFESIRKEGECGTHALLFDGACDQIEIVHRAKNRRGFAMGAVLAAEWLFGKEGIYTFDDYVEEMWRLPERLQPL
;
A
#
# COMPACT_ATOMS: atom_id res chain seq x y z
N MET A 1 11.02 17.72 -4.32
CA MET A 1 11.80 16.90 -3.39
C MET A 1 12.81 16.07 -4.17
N LYS A 2 13.93 15.71 -3.55
CA LYS A 2 14.88 14.69 -3.99
C LYS A 2 14.51 13.36 -3.38
N ILE A 3 14.00 12.44 -4.19
CA ILE A 3 13.57 11.11 -3.76
C ILE A 3 14.70 10.12 -4.01
N ALA A 4 15.28 9.57 -2.95
CA ALA A 4 16.11 8.38 -3.05
C ALA A 4 15.22 7.17 -3.35
N LEU A 5 15.62 6.35 -4.33
CA LEU A 5 14.87 5.17 -4.75
C LEU A 5 15.76 3.93 -4.68
N ARG A 6 15.43 3.03 -3.76
CA ARG A 6 16.05 1.70 -3.67
C ARG A 6 15.13 0.65 -4.27
N GLY A 7 15.72 -0.26 -5.06
CA GLY A 7 15.00 -1.36 -5.71
C GLY A 7 14.45 -1.00 -7.08
N TYR A 8 15.31 -0.99 -8.10
CA TYR A 8 14.98 -0.55 -9.46
C TYR A 8 14.38 -1.65 -10.37
N GLY A 9 13.53 -2.50 -9.79
CA GLY A 9 12.79 -3.55 -10.50
C GLY A 9 11.58 -2.99 -11.27
N LYS A 10 10.63 -3.87 -11.63
CA LYS A 10 9.35 -3.47 -12.28
C LYS A 10 8.65 -2.34 -11.49
N MET A 11 8.55 -2.50 -10.16
CA MET A 11 7.91 -1.51 -9.28
C MET A 11 8.73 -0.21 -9.15
N GLY A 12 10.04 -0.31 -8.93
CA GLY A 12 10.90 0.88 -8.83
C GLY A 12 10.88 1.75 -10.07
N LYS A 13 10.85 1.16 -11.27
CA LYS A 13 10.72 1.93 -12.52
C LYS A 13 9.39 2.71 -12.58
N GLU A 14 8.30 2.11 -12.13
CA GLU A 14 7.00 2.79 -12.05
C GLU A 14 7.02 3.92 -11.02
N VAL A 15 7.67 3.73 -9.86
CA VAL A 15 7.86 4.79 -8.84
C VAL A 15 8.72 5.93 -9.39
N HIS A 16 9.78 5.63 -10.13
CA HIS A 16 10.60 6.65 -10.78
C HIS A 16 9.74 7.53 -11.70
N GLN A 17 8.98 6.92 -12.61
CA GLN A 17 8.07 7.67 -13.49
C GLN A 17 7.02 8.45 -12.69
N ALA A 18 6.50 7.84 -11.62
CA ALA A 18 5.56 8.50 -10.72
C ALA A 18 6.11 9.79 -10.11
N ALA A 19 7.35 9.75 -9.65
CA ALA A 19 8.03 10.87 -9.02
C ALA A 19 8.32 11.98 -10.03
N LEU A 20 8.78 11.64 -11.24
CA LEU A 20 9.02 12.62 -12.31
C LEU A 20 7.73 13.34 -12.72
N GLU A 21 6.62 12.63 -12.88
CA GLU A 21 5.32 13.22 -13.21
C GLU A 21 4.83 14.20 -12.12
N LYS A 22 5.26 13.98 -10.87
CA LYS A 22 4.98 14.86 -9.72
C LYS A 22 6.00 16.00 -9.56
N GLY A 23 6.95 16.13 -10.49
CA GLY A 23 7.96 17.19 -10.48
C GLY A 23 9.07 16.99 -9.45
N HIS A 24 9.34 15.75 -9.05
CA HIS A 24 10.43 15.42 -8.13
C HIS A 24 11.68 14.96 -8.87
N GLU A 25 12.83 15.15 -8.24
CA GLU A 25 14.10 14.58 -8.67
C GLU A 25 14.25 13.17 -8.10
N VAL A 26 14.74 12.21 -8.90
CA VAL A 26 14.92 10.81 -8.48
C VAL A 26 16.39 10.44 -8.46
N LEU A 27 16.88 10.06 -7.28
CA LEU A 27 18.24 9.59 -7.03
C LEU A 27 18.20 8.06 -6.85
N VAL A 28 18.82 7.30 -7.75
CA VAL A 28 18.81 5.82 -7.66
C VAL A 28 19.87 5.37 -6.67
N GLY A 29 19.45 4.71 -5.59
CA GLY A 29 20.32 4.30 -4.49
C GLY A 29 19.92 4.94 -3.16
N LEU A 30 20.81 4.84 -2.17
CA LEU A 30 20.70 5.58 -0.92
C LEU A 30 21.65 6.78 -1.00
N GLU A 31 21.10 7.95 -1.29
CA GLU A 31 21.89 9.17 -1.47
C GLU A 31 21.72 10.12 -0.29
N ASN A 32 22.83 10.75 0.08
CA ASN A 32 23.00 11.52 1.30
C ASN A 32 22.23 12.86 1.29
N ASP A 33 21.89 13.39 0.13
CA ASP A 33 21.21 14.67 -0.05
C ASP A 33 19.72 14.49 -0.42
N SER A 34 19.17 13.29 -0.19
CA SER A 34 17.75 13.01 -0.41
C SER A 34 16.86 13.51 0.71
N ASP A 35 15.67 13.96 0.35
CA ASP A 35 14.62 14.43 1.27
C ASP A 35 13.83 13.26 1.87
N VAL A 36 13.70 12.17 1.11
CA VAL A 36 12.91 10.98 1.44
C VAL A 36 13.42 9.78 0.65
N LEU A 37 13.36 8.60 1.25
CA LEU A 37 13.67 7.31 0.64
C LEU A 37 12.39 6.53 0.32
N ILE A 38 12.27 6.01 -0.90
CA ILE A 38 11.29 4.97 -1.25
C ILE A 38 12.02 3.66 -1.52
N ASP A 39 11.63 2.58 -0.82
CA ASP A 39 12.30 1.27 -0.85
C ASP A 39 11.37 0.14 -1.32
N PHE A 40 11.67 -0.38 -2.51
CA PHE A 40 11.07 -1.58 -3.12
C PHE A 40 12.14 -2.63 -3.45
N THR A 41 13.00 -2.94 -2.48
CA THR A 41 14.01 -4.01 -2.56
C THR A 41 13.46 -5.36 -2.07
N GLY A 42 14.30 -6.20 -1.45
CA GLY A 42 13.92 -7.49 -0.86
C GLY A 42 14.13 -7.50 0.66
N PRO A 43 13.53 -8.45 1.39
CA PRO A 43 13.53 -8.50 2.86
C PRO A 43 14.89 -8.27 3.54
N ASN A 44 15.94 -8.91 3.03
CA ASN A 44 17.29 -8.77 3.59
C ASN A 44 17.85 -7.36 3.41
N ALA A 45 17.54 -6.69 2.30
CA ALA A 45 18.04 -5.35 2.02
C ALA A 45 17.37 -4.29 2.91
N VAL A 46 16.13 -4.52 3.36
CA VAL A 46 15.41 -3.65 4.31
C VAL A 46 16.17 -3.52 5.63
N VAL A 47 16.72 -4.63 6.15
CA VAL A 47 17.51 -4.63 7.39
C VAL A 47 18.77 -3.77 7.22
N GLU A 48 19.45 -3.89 6.08
CA GLU A 48 20.63 -3.07 5.77
C GLU A 48 20.26 -1.60 5.55
N THR A 49 19.10 -1.29 4.96
CA THR A 49 18.55 0.06 4.89
C THR A 49 18.36 0.65 6.29
N ALA A 50 17.72 -0.08 7.20
CA ALA A 50 17.47 0.40 8.56
C ALA A 50 18.76 0.70 9.33
N LYS A 51 19.77 -0.18 9.20
CA LYS A 51 21.11 0.05 9.79
C LYS A 51 21.78 1.32 9.24
N ALA A 52 21.67 1.55 7.92
CA ALA A 52 22.25 2.73 7.30
C ALA A 52 21.55 4.03 7.72
N LEU A 53 20.21 4.01 7.76
CA LEU A 53 19.41 5.16 8.17
C LEU A 53 19.56 5.50 9.66
N LYS A 54 19.90 4.53 10.51
CA LYS A 54 20.04 4.76 11.97
C LYS A 54 21.00 5.90 12.31
N ASN A 55 22.08 6.05 11.54
CA ASN A 55 23.09 7.08 11.77
C ASN A 55 22.80 8.38 10.99
N LYS A 56 21.84 8.34 10.07
CA LYS A 56 21.45 9.46 9.22
C LYS A 56 19.97 9.32 8.85
N PRO A 57 19.07 9.76 9.74
CA PRO A 57 17.65 9.56 9.53
C PRO A 57 17.19 10.36 8.32
N ILE A 58 16.58 9.66 7.38
CA ILE A 58 15.84 10.21 6.24
C ILE A 58 14.46 9.56 6.31
N PRO A 59 13.37 10.33 6.12
CA PRO A 59 12.03 9.77 6.01
C PRO A 59 12.00 8.58 5.03
N TRP A 60 11.40 7.48 5.44
CA TRP A 60 11.49 6.20 4.73
C TRP A 60 10.09 5.66 4.42
N VAL A 61 9.78 5.56 3.14
CA VAL A 61 8.61 4.85 2.62
C VAL A 61 9.01 3.44 2.21
N LEU A 62 8.56 2.45 2.95
CA LEU A 62 8.92 1.04 2.79
C LEU A 62 7.78 0.24 2.17
N GLY A 63 7.95 -0.15 0.90
CA GLY A 63 7.00 -0.98 0.16
C GLY A 63 7.43 -2.42 -0.09
N THR A 64 8.65 -2.79 0.32
CA THR A 64 9.06 -4.19 0.38
C THR A 64 8.20 -4.96 1.38
N THR A 65 7.74 -6.15 0.98
CA THR A 65 6.98 -7.08 1.82
C THR A 65 7.87 -8.21 2.36
N GLY A 66 7.49 -8.82 3.48
CA GLY A 66 8.13 -10.05 3.99
C GLY A 66 9.45 -9.83 4.72
N TRP A 67 9.75 -8.58 5.14
CA TRP A 67 10.80 -8.28 6.10
C TRP A 67 10.31 -8.55 7.53
N ASP A 68 11.27 -8.71 8.44
CA ASP A 68 11.02 -9.03 9.84
C ASP A 68 10.95 -7.75 10.69
N PRO A 69 9.77 -7.42 11.26
CA PRO A 69 9.60 -6.23 12.09
C PRO A 69 10.47 -6.19 13.33
N ASP A 70 10.74 -7.35 13.94
CA ASP A 70 11.50 -7.45 15.20
C ASP A 70 12.97 -7.03 15.00
N HIS A 71 13.49 -7.13 13.78
CA HIS A 71 14.83 -6.72 13.42
C HIS A 71 14.92 -5.28 12.87
N VAL A 72 13.82 -4.72 12.36
CA VAL A 72 13.81 -3.43 11.65
C VAL A 72 13.27 -2.30 12.54
N LEU A 73 12.15 -2.52 13.23
CA LEU A 73 11.49 -1.47 14.02
C LEU A 73 12.35 -0.93 15.17
N PRO A 74 13.14 -1.75 15.91
CA PRO A 74 14.05 -1.21 16.92
C PRO A 74 15.08 -0.24 16.34
N LEU A 75 15.65 -0.54 15.16
CA LEU A 75 16.61 0.35 14.49
C LEU A 75 15.96 1.67 14.05
N VAL A 76 14.71 1.59 13.57
CA VAL A 76 13.89 2.75 13.18
C VAL A 76 13.64 3.66 14.38
N GLN A 77 13.24 3.07 15.51
CA GLN A 77 12.99 3.80 16.76
C GLN A 77 14.27 4.42 17.32
N GLU A 78 15.36 3.66 17.43
CA GLU A 78 16.63 4.15 17.96
C GLU A 78 17.25 5.26 17.10
N GLY A 79 17.06 5.20 15.78
CA GLY A 79 17.54 6.21 14.84
C GLY A 79 16.61 7.41 14.68
N ASN A 80 15.44 7.42 15.34
CA ASN A 80 14.35 8.39 15.10
C ASN A 80 14.02 8.55 13.60
N ILE A 81 13.98 7.43 12.88
CA ILE A 81 13.72 7.42 11.44
C ILE A 81 12.21 7.55 11.22
N PRO A 82 11.71 8.60 10.55
CA PRO A 82 10.31 8.65 10.15
C PRO A 82 10.04 7.52 9.15
N LEU A 83 9.10 6.64 9.45
CA LEU A 83 8.81 5.46 8.64
C LEU A 83 7.35 5.45 8.25
N LEU A 84 7.06 5.24 6.98
CA LEU A 84 5.75 4.78 6.51
C LEU A 84 5.94 3.46 5.80
N TYR A 85 5.31 2.40 6.28
CA TYR A 85 5.37 1.10 5.63
C TYR A 85 3.99 0.55 5.28
N GLY A 86 3.93 -0.27 4.24
CA GLY A 86 2.69 -0.90 3.85
C GLY A 86 2.89 -1.96 2.76
N PRO A 87 2.12 -3.07 2.79
CA PRO A 87 2.19 -4.08 1.74
C PRO A 87 1.54 -3.61 0.43
N ASN A 88 0.84 -2.47 0.45
CA ASN A 88 0.07 -1.95 -0.67
C ASN A 88 -0.07 -0.43 -0.55
N PHE A 89 0.30 0.28 -1.62
CA PHE A 89 0.22 1.74 -1.73
C PHE A 89 -0.89 2.20 -2.68
N SER A 90 -1.81 1.33 -3.08
CA SER A 90 -2.94 1.72 -3.93
C SER A 90 -4.00 2.43 -3.10
N LEU A 91 -4.22 3.72 -3.41
CA LEU A 91 -5.35 4.48 -2.87
C LEU A 91 -6.69 3.80 -3.20
N GLY A 92 -6.82 3.21 -4.40
CA GLY A 92 -8.02 2.49 -4.81
C GLY A 92 -8.28 1.25 -3.95
N VAL A 93 -7.24 0.50 -3.56
CA VAL A 93 -7.37 -0.64 -2.65
C VAL A 93 -7.75 -0.17 -1.26
N ALA A 94 -7.19 0.94 -0.79
CA ALA A 94 -7.53 1.50 0.51
C ALA A 94 -9.02 1.94 0.58
N ILE A 95 -9.50 2.64 -0.46
CA ILE A 95 -10.92 3.03 -0.59
C ILE A 95 -11.81 1.78 -0.63
N PHE A 96 -11.49 0.83 -1.50
CA PHE A 96 -12.23 -0.42 -1.64
C PHE A 96 -12.33 -1.17 -0.31
N SER A 97 -11.21 -1.30 0.40
CA SER A 97 -11.18 -2.02 1.69
C SER A 97 -12.04 -1.33 2.73
N ARG A 98 -12.10 0.01 2.72
CA ARG A 98 -12.96 0.79 3.62
C ARG A 98 -14.44 0.63 3.27
N LEU A 99 -14.79 0.71 1.99
CA LEU A 99 -16.16 0.47 1.50
C LEU A 99 -16.62 -0.95 1.86
N ALA A 100 -15.76 -1.95 1.65
CA ALA A 100 -16.01 -3.33 2.00
C ALA A 100 -16.34 -3.50 3.49
N LYS A 101 -15.48 -2.98 4.37
CA LYS A 101 -15.70 -3.05 5.82
C LYS A 101 -16.97 -2.34 6.26
N HIS A 102 -17.21 -1.15 5.71
CA HIS A 102 -18.36 -0.36 6.10
C HIS A 102 -19.66 -1.00 5.60
N GLY A 103 -19.70 -1.45 4.34
CA GLY A 103 -20.82 -2.18 3.78
C GLY A 103 -21.10 -3.47 4.56
N ALA A 104 -20.07 -4.27 4.86
CA ALA A 104 -20.23 -5.49 5.65
C ALA A 104 -20.86 -5.23 7.03
N LYS A 105 -20.46 -4.14 7.72
CA LYS A 105 -21.07 -3.74 8.99
C LYS A 105 -22.54 -3.39 8.86
N MET A 106 -22.95 -2.73 7.77
CA MET A 106 -24.34 -2.37 7.52
C MET A 106 -25.21 -3.59 7.17
N MET A 107 -24.61 -4.62 6.58
CA MET A 107 -25.30 -5.80 6.03
C MET A 107 -25.18 -7.04 6.92
N ALA A 108 -24.55 -6.92 8.09
CA ALA A 108 -24.29 -8.03 8.99
C ALA A 108 -25.59 -8.67 9.47
N GLY A 109 -25.70 -9.99 9.31
CA GLY A 109 -26.87 -10.79 9.73
C GLY A 109 -27.99 -10.89 8.69
N GLU A 110 -27.98 -10.07 7.64
CA GLU A 110 -28.98 -10.12 6.56
C GLU A 110 -28.41 -10.60 5.23
N PHE A 111 -27.10 -10.46 5.01
CA PHE A 111 -26.42 -10.82 3.78
C PHE A 111 -25.33 -11.86 4.03
N VAL A 112 -25.08 -12.70 3.04
CA VAL A 112 -23.93 -13.60 2.96
C VAL A 112 -22.79 -12.90 2.22
N PHE A 113 -21.58 -12.97 2.76
CA PHE A 113 -20.42 -12.29 2.21
C PHE A 113 -19.50 -13.28 1.49
N SER A 114 -19.21 -13.00 0.23
CA SER A 114 -18.22 -13.75 -0.54
C SER A 114 -17.37 -12.83 -1.41
N GLY A 115 -16.21 -13.32 -1.79
CA GLY A 115 -15.24 -12.56 -2.58
C GLY A 115 -14.60 -13.41 -3.65
N VAL A 116 -14.25 -12.77 -4.76
CA VAL A 116 -13.42 -13.37 -5.81
C VAL A 116 -12.27 -12.42 -6.07
N GLU A 117 -11.06 -12.96 -6.08
CA GLU A 117 -9.88 -12.22 -6.52
C GLU A 117 -9.24 -12.85 -7.76
N THR A 118 -8.73 -12.00 -8.65
CA THR A 118 -8.02 -12.44 -9.86
C THR A 118 -6.68 -11.72 -9.96
N HIS A 119 -5.59 -12.50 -10.08
CA HIS A 119 -4.24 -11.96 -10.23
C HIS A 119 -3.46 -12.70 -11.31
N HIS A 120 -2.35 -12.12 -11.76
CA HIS A 120 -1.42 -12.77 -12.68
C HIS A 120 -0.87 -14.10 -12.13
N THR A 121 -0.46 -14.98 -13.05
CA THR A 121 0.07 -16.32 -12.77
C THR A 121 1.35 -16.31 -11.94
N GLU A 122 2.19 -15.28 -12.04
CA GLU A 122 3.43 -15.16 -11.25
C GLU A 122 3.18 -14.86 -9.74
N LYS A 123 1.93 -14.56 -9.33
CA LYS A 123 1.63 -14.19 -7.94
C LYS A 123 1.61 -15.43 -7.05
N LYS A 124 2.64 -15.53 -6.19
CA LYS A 124 2.88 -16.69 -5.32
C LYS A 124 1.95 -16.77 -4.10
N ASP A 125 1.53 -15.63 -3.55
CA ASP A 125 0.64 -15.59 -2.40
C ASP A 125 -0.81 -15.92 -2.79
N VAL A 126 -1.41 -16.87 -2.09
CA VAL A 126 -2.82 -17.27 -2.23
C VAL A 126 -3.43 -17.43 -0.82
N PRO A 127 -4.56 -16.78 -0.51
CA PRO A 127 -5.12 -15.59 -1.18
C PRO A 127 -4.15 -14.40 -1.15
N SER A 128 -4.43 -13.33 -1.90
CA SER A 128 -3.59 -12.11 -1.84
C SER A 128 -3.58 -11.48 -0.45
N GLY A 129 -2.57 -10.66 -0.17
CA GLY A 129 -2.52 -9.85 1.04
C GLY A 129 -3.79 -9.01 1.28
N THR A 130 -4.39 -8.42 0.22
CA THR A 130 -5.65 -7.68 0.34
C THR A 130 -6.80 -8.58 0.76
N ALA A 131 -6.95 -9.76 0.14
CA ALA A 131 -8.01 -10.72 0.48
C ALA A 131 -7.84 -11.23 1.92
N LYS A 132 -6.61 -11.59 2.33
CA LYS A 132 -6.31 -12.00 3.71
C LYS A 132 -6.66 -10.94 4.74
N LYS A 133 -6.30 -9.67 4.46
CA LYS A 133 -6.64 -8.54 5.32
C LYS A 133 -8.16 -8.41 5.47
N LEU A 134 -8.90 -8.43 4.37
CA LEU A 134 -10.36 -8.32 4.41
C LEU A 134 -11.04 -9.46 5.17
N MET A 135 -10.63 -10.71 4.96
CA MET A 135 -11.18 -11.85 5.72
C MET A 135 -10.85 -11.77 7.21
N GLY A 136 -9.71 -11.19 7.59
CA GLY A 136 -9.37 -10.96 9.00
C GLY A 136 -10.17 -9.84 9.66
N GLU A 137 -10.78 -8.95 8.88
CA GLU A 137 -11.47 -7.74 9.37
C GLU A 137 -12.99 -7.79 9.15
N ILE A 138 -13.48 -8.73 8.34
CA ILE A 138 -14.89 -8.94 8.01
C ILE A 138 -15.24 -10.39 8.34
N GLU A 139 -16.00 -10.58 9.43
CA GLU A 139 -16.45 -11.91 9.85
C GLU A 139 -17.37 -12.54 8.79
N GLY A 140 -17.19 -13.84 8.55
CA GLY A 140 -17.98 -14.60 7.58
C GLY A 140 -17.59 -14.40 6.11
N LEU A 141 -16.66 -13.48 5.81
CA LEU A 141 -16.18 -13.27 4.44
C LEU A 141 -15.20 -14.39 4.02
N SER A 142 -15.44 -14.96 2.85
CA SER A 142 -14.57 -15.93 2.20
C SER A 142 -14.11 -15.41 0.83
N PHE A 143 -12.96 -15.89 0.35
CA PHE A 143 -12.44 -15.54 -0.97
C PHE A 143 -12.13 -16.78 -1.82
N GLU A 144 -12.53 -16.74 -3.09
CA GLU A 144 -11.98 -17.57 -4.14
C GLU A 144 -10.82 -16.85 -4.86
N SER A 145 -9.75 -17.58 -5.16
CA SER A 145 -8.55 -17.04 -5.80
C SER A 145 -8.35 -17.59 -7.21
N ILE A 146 -8.46 -16.72 -8.20
CA ILE A 146 -8.22 -17.01 -9.62
C ILE A 146 -6.84 -16.50 -10.03
N ARG A 147 -6.14 -17.28 -10.87
CA ARG A 147 -4.89 -16.88 -11.51
C ARG A 147 -5.08 -16.82 -13.02
N LYS A 148 -4.86 -15.64 -13.61
CA LYS A 148 -5.11 -15.36 -15.02
C LYS A 148 -4.03 -14.43 -15.58
N GLU A 149 -3.45 -14.82 -16.72
CA GLU A 149 -2.42 -14.02 -17.38
C GLU A 149 -2.89 -12.60 -17.70
N GLY A 150 -2.01 -11.61 -17.55
CA GLY A 150 -2.31 -10.20 -17.80
C GLY A 150 -3.08 -9.46 -16.69
N GLU A 151 -3.64 -10.16 -15.70
CA GLU A 151 -4.38 -9.51 -14.61
C GLU A 151 -3.44 -8.88 -13.58
N CYS A 152 -3.52 -7.56 -13.40
CA CYS A 152 -2.73 -6.88 -12.38
C CYS A 152 -3.26 -7.11 -10.96
N GLY A 153 -4.58 -7.32 -10.82
CA GLY A 153 -5.25 -7.53 -9.55
C GLY A 153 -6.68 -7.01 -9.61
N THR A 154 -7.65 -7.91 -9.47
CA THR A 154 -9.08 -7.58 -9.33
C THR A 154 -9.59 -8.20 -8.04
N HIS A 155 -10.38 -7.44 -7.29
CA HIS A 155 -11.08 -7.92 -6.09
C HIS A 155 -12.54 -7.54 -6.24
N ALA A 156 -13.41 -8.53 -6.27
CA ALA A 156 -14.85 -8.38 -6.27
C ALA A 156 -15.39 -8.92 -4.94
N LEU A 157 -16.24 -8.14 -4.27
CA LEU A 157 -16.97 -8.58 -3.09
C LEU A 157 -18.46 -8.55 -3.40
N LEU A 158 -19.10 -9.64 -3.03
CA LEU A 158 -20.53 -9.88 -3.16
C LEU A 158 -21.15 -9.90 -1.77
N PHE A 159 -22.15 -9.05 -1.60
CA PHE A 159 -23.06 -9.08 -0.47
C PHE A 159 -24.39 -9.58 -1.00
N ASP A 160 -24.76 -10.82 -0.65
CA ASP A 160 -25.93 -11.51 -1.21
C ASP A 160 -27.03 -11.64 -0.16
N GLY A 161 -28.16 -10.96 -0.39
CA GLY A 161 -29.33 -10.96 0.48
C GLY A 161 -30.49 -11.74 -0.13
N ALA A 162 -31.58 -11.93 0.62
CA ALA A 162 -32.72 -12.72 0.14
C ALA A 162 -33.46 -12.10 -1.05
N CYS A 163 -33.38 -10.78 -1.21
CA CYS A 163 -34.13 -10.03 -2.22
C CYS A 163 -33.25 -9.29 -3.22
N ASP A 164 -32.01 -8.96 -2.84
CA ASP A 164 -31.09 -8.16 -3.63
C ASP A 164 -29.65 -8.54 -3.34
N GLN A 165 -28.77 -8.04 -4.20
CA GLN A 165 -27.35 -8.32 -4.19
C GLN A 165 -26.59 -7.03 -4.46
N ILE A 166 -25.53 -6.81 -3.70
CA ILE A 166 -24.64 -5.66 -3.87
C ILE A 166 -23.25 -6.19 -4.20
N GLU A 167 -22.66 -5.69 -5.28
CA GLU A 167 -21.28 -6.00 -5.67
C GLU A 167 -20.42 -4.74 -5.61
N ILE A 168 -19.25 -4.84 -4.99
CA ILE A 168 -18.20 -3.82 -5.11
C ILE A 168 -16.95 -4.45 -5.74
N VAL A 169 -16.40 -3.76 -6.75
CA VAL A 169 -15.26 -4.26 -7.51
C VAL A 169 -14.14 -3.22 -7.55
N HIS A 170 -12.95 -3.64 -7.11
CA HIS A 170 -11.72 -2.91 -7.36
C HIS A 170 -10.91 -3.62 -8.45
N ARG A 171 -10.46 -2.86 -9.46
CA ARG A 171 -9.61 -3.36 -10.54
C ARG A 171 -8.37 -2.49 -10.71
N ALA A 172 -7.20 -3.06 -10.41
CA ALA A 172 -5.93 -2.46 -10.79
C ALA A 172 -5.72 -2.63 -12.29
N LYS A 173 -5.64 -1.52 -13.04
CA LYS A 173 -5.38 -1.54 -14.49
C LYS A 173 -3.90 -1.74 -14.82
N ASN A 174 -3.02 -1.33 -13.92
CA ASN A 174 -1.56 -1.39 -14.05
C ASN A 174 -0.92 -1.15 -12.67
N ARG A 175 0.43 -1.11 -12.62
CA ARG A 175 1.19 -0.85 -11.39
C ARG A 175 1.27 0.64 -11.01
N ARG A 176 0.81 1.53 -11.89
CA ARG A 176 0.93 2.99 -11.73
C ARG A 176 0.24 3.49 -10.46
N GLY A 177 -0.91 2.91 -10.10
CA GLY A 177 -1.67 3.31 -8.91
C GLY A 177 -0.89 3.09 -7.60
N PHE A 178 -0.16 1.98 -7.50
CA PHE A 178 0.70 1.69 -6.35
C PHE A 178 1.92 2.62 -6.32
N ALA A 179 2.50 2.91 -7.49
CA ALA A 179 3.65 3.80 -7.61
C ALA A 179 3.30 5.22 -7.21
N MET A 180 2.17 5.73 -7.71
CA MET A 180 1.67 7.05 -7.34
C MET A 180 1.40 7.15 -5.85
N GLY A 181 0.74 6.16 -5.24
CA GLY A 181 0.50 6.22 -3.80
C GLY A 181 1.77 6.17 -2.95
N ALA A 182 2.83 5.48 -3.38
CA ALA A 182 4.13 5.54 -2.70
C ALA A 182 4.76 6.94 -2.77
N VAL A 183 4.64 7.62 -3.91
CA VAL A 183 5.10 9.02 -4.05
C VAL A 183 4.27 9.97 -3.20
N LEU A 184 2.95 9.85 -3.19
CA LEU A 184 2.08 10.67 -2.32
C LEU A 184 2.35 10.41 -0.83
N ALA A 185 2.61 9.15 -0.45
CA ALA A 185 3.03 8.79 0.89
C ALA A 185 4.38 9.44 1.26
N ALA A 186 5.31 9.53 0.30
CA ALA A 186 6.60 10.20 0.50
C ALA A 186 6.43 11.72 0.68
N GLU A 187 5.56 12.36 -0.12
CA GLU A 187 5.19 13.78 0.06
C GLU A 187 4.59 14.02 1.45
N TRP A 188 3.71 13.14 1.91
CA TRP A 188 3.05 13.25 3.21
C TRP A 188 3.99 13.01 4.39
N LEU A 189 4.94 12.07 4.25
CA LEU A 189 5.89 11.72 5.30
C LEU A 189 6.99 12.79 5.47
N PHE A 190 7.23 13.61 4.45
CA PHE A 190 8.22 14.68 4.50
C PHE A 190 7.91 15.67 5.64
N GLY A 191 8.85 15.84 6.57
CA GLY A 191 8.68 16.70 7.75
C GLY A 191 7.87 16.08 8.90
N LYS A 192 7.47 14.80 8.82
CA LYS A 192 6.85 14.07 9.93
C LYS A 192 7.87 13.26 10.72
N GLU A 193 7.49 12.88 11.93
CA GLU A 193 8.27 12.03 12.84
C GLU A 193 7.43 10.81 13.26
N GLY A 194 8.09 9.68 13.55
CA GLY A 194 7.41 8.47 14.03
C GLY A 194 7.15 7.42 12.95
N ILE A 195 6.38 6.40 13.33
CA ILE A 195 6.11 5.21 12.50
C ILE A 195 4.63 5.21 12.12
N TYR A 196 4.38 5.09 10.83
CA TYR A 196 3.08 5.14 10.20
C TYR A 196 2.87 3.96 9.26
N THR A 197 1.60 3.70 8.98
CA THR A 197 1.16 2.80 7.92
C THR A 197 0.58 3.59 6.75
N PHE A 198 0.43 2.93 5.60
CA PHE A 198 -0.30 3.54 4.50
C PHE A 198 -1.75 3.86 4.87
N ASP A 199 -2.37 3.11 5.79
CA ASP A 199 -3.72 3.39 6.27
C ASP A 199 -3.77 4.71 7.07
N ASP A 200 -2.75 5.01 7.90
CA ASP A 200 -2.67 6.27 8.65
C ASP A 200 -2.62 7.49 7.71
N TYR A 201 -1.78 7.41 6.68
CA TYR A 201 -1.72 8.42 5.61
C TYR A 201 -3.11 8.64 4.99
N VAL A 202 -3.76 7.54 4.64
CA VAL A 202 -5.02 7.57 3.93
C VAL A 202 -6.14 8.15 4.79
N GLU A 203 -6.18 7.81 6.08
CA GLU A 203 -7.13 8.37 7.04
C GLU A 203 -6.96 9.88 7.21
N GLU A 204 -5.73 10.35 7.34
CA GLU A 204 -5.45 11.79 7.48
C GLU A 204 -5.89 12.54 6.22
N MET A 205 -5.56 12.03 5.04
CA MET A 205 -5.94 12.64 3.76
C MET A 205 -7.46 12.75 3.56
N TRP A 206 -8.25 11.85 4.15
CA TRP A 206 -9.73 11.89 4.05
C TRP A 206 -10.42 12.74 5.11
N ARG A 207 -9.73 13.10 6.20
CA ARG A 207 -10.26 14.05 7.20
C ARG A 207 -10.15 15.50 6.74
N LEU A 208 -9.43 15.77 5.65
CA LEU A 208 -9.30 17.11 5.08
C LEU A 208 -10.65 17.60 4.49
N PRO A 209 -11.23 18.70 5.01
CA PRO A 209 -12.56 19.20 4.60
C PRO A 209 -12.68 19.61 3.12
N GLU A 210 -11.56 19.82 2.42
CA GLU A 210 -11.52 20.49 1.12
C GLU A 210 -11.86 19.59 -0.08
N ARG A 211 -12.04 18.28 0.10
CA ARG A 211 -12.27 17.33 -1.01
C ARG A 211 -13.68 17.31 -1.60
N LEU A 212 -14.59 18.16 -1.11
CA LEU A 212 -15.93 18.35 -1.66
C LEU A 212 -16.05 19.58 -2.57
N GLN A 213 -14.94 20.19 -3.00
CA GLN A 213 -15.04 21.20 -4.06
C GLN A 213 -15.31 20.52 -5.40
N PRO A 214 -16.39 20.91 -6.12
CA PRO A 214 -16.71 20.35 -7.42
C PRO A 214 -15.57 20.61 -8.42
N LEU A 215 -15.35 19.64 -9.31
CA LEU A 215 -14.50 19.77 -10.51
C LEU A 215 -15.00 20.87 -11.45
#